data_AF-A0A418EFB1-F1
#
_entry.id   AF-A0A418EFB1-F1
#
_cell.length_a   1.000
_cell.length_b   1.000
_cell.length_c   1.000
_cell.angle_alpha   90.00
_cell.angle_beta   90.00
_cell.angle_gamma   90.00
#
_symmetry.space_group_name_H-M   'P 1'
#
loop_
_entity.id
_entity.type
_entity.pdbx_description
1 polymer ?
#
loop_
_entity_poly.entity_id
_entity_poly.type
_entity_poly.pdbx_seq_one_letter_code
_entity_poly.pdbx_strand_id
1 'polypeptide(L)'
;MSNVIKINVWDWDRGSDDELVATLRPYYFNQVKDHPTLFQHFWSNLYGAPEDSRLLQFNSKNKADMNTRPDTASTYRGRVLLSLRVESNVKNTLEIPHTRNLLSKTPSPPTQNFTLRAFILSGTEIPAFSSKMRFGQNSRMSVRVCCGSTTLWTARVDNVKGLCQWNEYLESANLLLPSDLSQAPDVFVYLVHGAVGPVASNICYAR
;
A
#
# COMPACT_ATOMS: atom_id res chain seq x y z
N MET A 1 -16.95 25.34 -8.38
CA MET A 1 -16.73 24.62 -7.10
C MET A 1 -15.97 23.34 -7.41
N SER A 2 -14.91 23.03 -6.67
CA SER A 2 -14.19 21.75 -6.82
C SER A 2 -15.11 20.61 -6.39
N ASN A 3 -15.30 19.61 -7.25
CA ASN A 3 -16.06 18.40 -6.94
C ASN A 3 -15.17 17.32 -6.30
N VAL A 4 -13.86 17.54 -6.17
CA VAL A 4 -12.91 16.49 -5.78
C VAL A 4 -12.46 16.69 -4.33
N ILE A 5 -12.56 15.63 -3.54
CA ILE A 5 -12.06 15.53 -2.17
C ILE A 5 -10.79 14.67 -2.22
N LYS A 6 -9.64 15.28 -1.95
CA LYS A 6 -8.35 14.60 -1.85
C LYS A 6 -7.92 14.53 -0.39
N ILE A 7 -7.45 13.37 0.03
CA ILE A 7 -6.93 13.14 1.38
C ILE A 7 -5.52 12.58 1.22
N ASN A 8 -4.57 13.24 1.87
CA ASN A 8 -3.15 12.98 1.79
C ASN A 8 -2.58 12.82 3.19
N VAL A 9 -1.57 11.98 3.33
CA VAL A 9 -0.78 11.82 4.55
C VAL A 9 0.60 12.38 4.29
N TRP A 10 1.03 13.27 5.17
CA TRP A 10 2.34 13.92 5.15
C TRP A 10 3.12 13.47 6.37
N ASP A 11 4.40 13.21 6.17
CA ASP A 11 5.34 13.01 7.27
C ASP A 11 5.88 14.35 7.72
N TRP A 12 5.84 14.59 9.03
CA TRP A 12 6.27 15.85 9.60
C TRP A 12 7.73 15.74 10.01
N ASP A 13 8.55 16.63 9.47
CA ASP A 13 9.98 16.66 9.76
C ASP A 13 10.40 17.90 10.53
N ARG A 14 11.20 17.68 11.59
CA ARG A 14 11.74 18.79 12.36
C ARG A 14 12.92 19.42 11.63
N GLY A 15 12.69 20.55 10.96
CA GLY A 15 13.74 21.36 10.35
C GLY A 15 13.99 21.10 8.87
N SER A 16 13.13 20.30 8.23
CA SER A 16 12.98 20.22 6.77
C SER A 16 11.51 20.39 6.39
N ASP A 17 11.22 20.42 5.10
CA ASP A 17 9.84 20.48 4.59
C ASP A 17 9.15 19.12 4.79
N ASP A 18 7.86 19.15 5.15
CA ASP A 18 7.02 17.97 5.27
C ASP A 18 6.96 17.20 3.94
N GLU A 19 7.11 15.88 3.98
CA GLU A 19 7.08 15.03 2.80
C GLU A 19 5.72 14.35 2.62
N LEU A 20 5.14 14.44 1.41
CA LEU A 20 3.95 13.67 1.06
C LEU A 20 4.33 12.19 0.98
N VAL A 21 3.75 11.35 1.83
CA VAL A 21 4.10 9.91 1.90
C VAL A 21 3.05 8.99 1.29
N ALA A 22 1.77 9.38 1.33
CA ALA A 22 0.70 8.58 0.76
C ALA A 22 -0.55 9.39 0.40
N THR A 23 -1.28 8.91 -0.59
CA THR A 23 -2.54 9.49 -1.03
C THR A 23 -3.62 8.42 -1.16
N LEU A 24 -4.85 8.79 -0.84
CA LEU A 24 -6.04 7.97 -1.10
C LEU A 24 -6.57 8.21 -2.51
N ARG A 25 -7.30 7.23 -3.07
CA ARG A 25 -8.12 7.50 -4.25
C ARG A 25 -9.08 8.66 -3.96
N PRO A 26 -9.23 9.62 -4.89
CA PRO A 26 -10.06 10.79 -4.67
C PRO A 26 -11.54 10.42 -4.55
N TYR A 27 -12.27 11.14 -3.70
CA TYR A 27 -13.73 11.07 -3.63
C TYR A 27 -14.34 12.26 -4.35
N TYR A 28 -15.60 12.11 -4.74
CA TYR A 28 -16.32 13.19 -5.39
C TYR A 28 -17.45 13.70 -4.50
N PHE A 29 -17.51 15.01 -4.29
CA PHE A 29 -18.52 15.67 -3.46
C PHE A 29 -19.94 15.28 -3.89
N ASN A 30 -20.22 15.29 -5.19
CA ASN A 30 -21.52 14.87 -5.73
C ASN A 30 -21.85 13.41 -5.36
N GLN A 31 -20.89 12.49 -5.40
CA GLN A 31 -21.13 11.10 -4.99
C GLN A 31 -21.45 10.99 -3.50
N VAL A 32 -20.73 11.73 -2.64
CA VAL A 32 -21.02 11.76 -1.20
C VAL A 32 -22.40 12.36 -0.93
N LYS A 33 -22.80 13.38 -1.70
CA LYS A 33 -24.12 14.02 -1.60
C LYS A 33 -25.24 13.08 -2.04
N ASP A 34 -25.06 12.42 -3.19
CA ASP A 34 -26.12 11.63 -3.84
C ASP A 34 -26.24 10.22 -3.23
N HIS A 35 -25.14 9.69 -2.66
CA HIS A 35 -25.07 8.35 -2.07
C HIS A 35 -24.43 8.32 -0.68
N PRO A 36 -24.94 9.08 0.31
CA PRO A 36 -24.29 9.28 1.60
C PRO A 36 -24.11 8.00 2.43
N THR A 37 -24.95 6.99 2.23
CA THR A 37 -24.86 5.70 2.95
C THR A 37 -23.63 4.88 2.56
N LEU A 38 -23.13 5.02 1.34
CA LEU A 38 -21.91 4.33 0.87
C LEU A 38 -20.64 4.87 1.55
N PHE A 39 -20.71 6.10 2.05
CA PHE A 39 -19.57 6.78 2.68
C PHE A 39 -19.66 6.80 4.20
N GLN A 40 -20.41 5.87 4.80
CA GLN A 40 -20.46 5.70 6.25
C GLN A 40 -19.52 4.57 6.68
N HIS A 41 -18.51 4.91 7.49
CA HIS A 41 -17.63 3.94 8.17
C HIS A 41 -17.02 2.91 7.22
N PHE A 42 -16.15 3.37 6.32
CA PHE A 42 -15.53 2.52 5.30
C PHE A 42 -14.01 2.65 5.35
N TRP A 43 -13.30 1.59 4.94
CA TRP A 43 -11.84 1.62 4.84
C TRP A 43 -11.42 2.24 3.50
N SER A 44 -10.40 3.09 3.56
CA SER A 44 -9.73 3.61 2.37
C SER A 44 -8.24 3.34 2.44
N ASN A 45 -7.70 2.77 1.36
CA ASN A 45 -6.31 2.35 1.28
C ASN A 45 -5.40 3.49 0.84
N LEU A 46 -4.31 3.67 1.57
CA LEU A 46 -3.24 4.61 1.30
C LEU A 46 -2.19 3.93 0.42
N TYR A 47 -1.82 4.61 -0.66
CA TYR A 47 -0.77 4.14 -1.56
C TYR A 47 0.29 5.22 -1.76
N GLY A 48 1.52 4.79 -2.04
CA GLY A 48 2.63 5.70 -2.33
C GLY A 48 3.83 5.00 -2.99
N ALA A 49 4.91 5.76 -3.14
CA ALA A 49 6.23 5.29 -3.55
C ALA A 49 6.86 4.41 -2.47
N PRO A 50 7.79 3.51 -2.81
CA PRO A 50 8.55 2.73 -1.82
C PRO A 50 9.46 3.60 -0.94
N GLU A 51 9.62 3.18 0.31
CA GLU A 51 10.50 3.82 1.30
C GLU A 51 11.97 3.40 1.14
N ASP A 52 12.20 2.18 0.65
CA ASP A 52 13.55 1.60 0.64
C ASP A 52 14.39 2.15 -0.50
N SER A 53 15.43 2.91 -0.14
CA SER A 53 16.33 3.63 -1.04
C SER A 53 17.76 3.07 -1.04
N ARG A 54 18.00 1.95 -0.35
CA ARG A 54 19.37 1.47 -0.07
C ARG A 54 20.07 0.88 -1.29
N LEU A 55 19.34 0.22 -2.17
CA LEU A 55 19.90 -0.54 -3.30
C LEU A 55 19.68 0.15 -4.65
N LEU A 56 18.51 0.77 -4.83
CA LEU A 56 18.15 1.53 -6.01
C LEU A 56 17.69 2.92 -5.55
N GLN A 57 18.42 3.95 -5.96
CA GLN A 57 17.96 5.33 -5.73
C GLN A 57 16.80 5.60 -6.67
N PHE A 58 15.61 5.79 -6.10
CA PHE A 58 14.43 6.13 -6.87
C PHE A 58 14.55 7.56 -7.41
N ASN A 59 14.19 7.74 -8.68
CA ASN A 59 14.05 9.05 -9.27
C ASN A 59 13.03 9.87 -8.47
N SER A 60 13.43 11.03 -7.97
CA SER A 60 12.60 11.91 -7.14
C SER A 60 11.28 12.30 -7.82
N LYS A 61 11.29 12.46 -9.15
CA LYS A 61 10.08 12.73 -9.93
C LYS A 61 9.09 11.58 -9.88
N ASN A 62 9.56 10.34 -10.03
CA ASN A 62 8.71 9.16 -9.98
C ASN A 62 8.18 8.93 -8.56
N LYS A 63 9.02 9.17 -7.53
CA LYS A 63 8.59 9.13 -6.13
C LYS A 63 7.42 10.10 -5.88
N ALA A 64 7.60 11.37 -6.24
CA ALA A 64 6.56 12.39 -6.10
C ALA A 64 5.29 12.06 -6.90
N ASP A 65 5.46 11.53 -8.10
CA ASP A 65 4.36 11.11 -8.95
C ASP A 65 3.52 9.99 -8.31
N MET A 66 4.17 8.95 -7.78
CA MET A 66 3.51 7.86 -7.08
C MET A 66 2.86 8.30 -5.77
N ASN A 67 3.48 9.23 -5.05
CA ASN A 67 2.93 9.79 -3.81
C ASN A 67 1.71 10.67 -4.08
N THR A 68 1.60 11.31 -5.25
CA THR A 68 0.46 12.16 -5.61
C THR A 68 -0.65 11.41 -6.37
N ARG A 69 -0.30 10.34 -7.10
CA ARG A 69 -1.22 9.53 -7.90
C ARG A 69 -1.29 8.10 -7.35
N PRO A 70 -2.33 7.79 -6.56
CA PRO A 70 -2.44 6.49 -5.89
C PRO A 70 -2.60 5.33 -6.87
N ASP A 71 -3.06 5.55 -8.10
CA ASP A 71 -3.21 4.47 -9.09
C ASP A 71 -1.89 4.01 -9.70
N THR A 72 -0.87 4.88 -9.72
CA THR A 72 0.50 4.55 -10.16
C THR A 72 1.42 4.13 -9.01
N ALA A 73 0.94 4.27 -7.77
CA ALA A 73 1.69 3.90 -6.60
C ALA A 73 1.96 2.39 -6.54
N SER A 74 3.19 2.05 -6.19
CA SER A 74 3.65 0.67 -6.18
C SER A 74 3.72 0.05 -4.79
N THR A 75 3.31 0.78 -3.75
CA THR A 75 3.29 0.26 -2.38
C THR A 75 2.01 0.64 -1.64
N TYR A 76 1.53 -0.31 -0.84
CA TYR A 76 0.52 -0.07 0.18
C TYR A 76 1.17 0.59 1.41
N ARG A 77 0.61 1.71 1.84
CA ARG A 77 1.11 2.53 2.96
C ARG A 77 0.25 2.46 4.21
N GLY A 78 -0.86 1.72 4.14
CA GLY A 78 -1.80 1.59 5.24
C GLY A 78 -3.22 1.89 4.78
N ARG A 79 -4.10 2.11 5.74
CA ARG A 79 -5.49 2.46 5.47
C ARG A 79 -6.04 3.33 6.57
N VAL A 80 -7.04 4.13 6.24
CA VAL A 80 -7.76 4.97 7.17
C VAL A 80 -9.23 4.62 7.16
N LEU A 81 -9.85 4.69 8.34
CA LEU A 81 -11.29 4.50 8.50
C LEU A 81 -11.97 5.86 8.35
N LEU A 82 -12.85 6.00 7.37
CA LEU A 82 -13.47 7.27 7.01
C LEU A 82 -14.99 7.21 7.12
N SER A 83 -15.57 8.39 7.34
CA SER A 83 -17.00 8.65 7.19
C SER A 83 -17.16 10.04 6.61
N LEU A 84 -17.84 10.14 5.46
CA LEU A 84 -18.06 11.41 4.75
C LEU A 84 -19.57 11.70 4.73
N ARG A 85 -19.94 12.95 4.99
CA ARG A 85 -21.33 13.42 4.92
C ARG A 85 -21.37 14.85 4.41
N VAL A 86 -22.45 15.19 3.72
CA VAL A 86 -22.74 16.56 3.29
C VAL A 86 -23.75 17.16 4.25
N GLU A 87 -23.40 18.28 4.87
CA GLU A 87 -24.30 19.05 5.72
C GLU A 87 -24.77 20.30 4.97
N SER A 88 -26.08 20.57 5.02
CA SER A 88 -26.67 21.80 4.49
C SER A 88 -27.11 22.68 5.65
N ASN A 89 -27.07 24.01 5.48
CA ASN A 89 -27.52 24.96 6.50
C ASN A 89 -26.73 24.91 7.82
N VAL A 90 -25.42 24.68 7.75
CA VAL A 90 -24.55 24.84 8.91
C VAL A 90 -24.59 26.31 9.31
N LYS A 91 -25.35 26.66 10.36
CA LYS A 91 -25.22 27.97 11.01
C LYS A 91 -23.75 28.12 11.35
N ASN A 92 -23.14 29.23 10.97
CA ASN A 92 -21.70 29.47 11.07
C ASN A 92 -21.25 29.45 12.55
N THR A 93 -21.11 28.26 13.14
CA THR A 93 -20.65 28.03 14.51
C THR A 93 -19.17 27.74 14.45
N LEU A 94 -18.39 28.71 13.94
CA LEU A 94 -16.92 28.62 13.92
C LEU A 94 -16.32 28.72 15.33
N GLU A 95 -17.11 28.99 16.37
CA GLU A 95 -16.63 29.33 17.71
C GLU A 95 -17.03 28.35 18.82
N ILE A 96 -17.79 27.29 18.52
CA ILE A 96 -18.13 26.30 19.54
C ILE A 96 -17.19 25.09 19.37
N PRO A 97 -16.29 24.83 20.34
CA PRO A 97 -15.53 23.60 20.36
C PRO A 97 -16.49 22.42 20.22
N HIS A 98 -16.28 21.58 19.21
CA HIS A 98 -17.10 20.40 19.03
C HIS A 98 -16.71 19.37 20.10
N THR A 99 -17.30 19.47 21.29
CA THR A 99 -17.19 18.47 22.34
C THR A 99 -18.10 17.30 21.99
N ARG A 100 -17.57 16.38 21.18
CA ARG A 100 -18.23 15.10 20.94
C ARG A 100 -17.81 14.14 22.04
N ASN A 101 -18.78 13.54 22.72
CA ASN A 101 -18.51 12.36 23.54
C ASN A 101 -17.85 11.33 22.64
N LEU A 102 -16.59 11.01 22.90
CA LEU A 102 -15.88 9.97 22.17
C LEU A 102 -16.69 8.68 22.33
N LEU A 103 -17.11 8.11 21.20
CA LEU A 103 -17.76 6.81 21.22
C LEU A 103 -16.78 5.83 21.86
N SER A 104 -17.24 5.03 22.82
CA SER A 104 -16.44 3.98 23.44
C SER A 104 -15.99 2.90 22.44
N LYS A 105 -16.67 2.83 21.29
CA LYS A 105 -16.35 1.92 20.18
C LYS A 105 -16.50 2.63 18.84
N THR A 106 -15.42 2.64 18.06
CA THR A 106 -15.44 3.13 16.68
C THR A 106 -16.21 2.14 15.80
N PRO A 107 -17.24 2.56 15.06
CA PRO A 107 -17.94 1.68 14.13
C PRO A 107 -17.01 1.29 12.99
N SER A 108 -16.83 -0.01 12.76
CA SER A 108 -16.03 -0.54 11.67
C SER A 108 -16.94 -1.18 10.61
N PRO A 109 -16.59 -1.13 9.32
CA PRO A 109 -17.32 -1.85 8.29
C PRO A 109 -17.29 -3.36 8.56
N PRO A 110 -18.27 -4.12 8.03
CA PRO A 110 -18.28 -5.58 8.13
C PRO A 110 -17.03 -6.17 7.48
N THR A 111 -16.52 -7.24 8.08
CA THR A 111 -15.35 -7.98 7.60
C THR A 111 -15.68 -9.45 7.35
N GLN A 112 -14.90 -10.08 6.48
CA GLN A 112 -14.99 -11.49 6.14
C GLN A 112 -13.59 -12.11 6.07
N ASN A 113 -13.50 -13.41 6.35
CA ASN A 113 -12.26 -14.17 6.22
C ASN A 113 -12.01 -14.54 4.76
N PHE A 114 -10.80 -14.25 4.29
CA PHE A 114 -10.28 -14.61 2.97
C PHE A 114 -8.97 -15.39 3.12
N THR A 115 -8.49 -15.96 2.03
CA THR A 115 -7.18 -16.63 1.94
C THR A 115 -6.44 -16.08 0.73
N LEU A 116 -5.25 -15.52 0.93
CA LEU A 116 -4.37 -15.11 -0.16
C LEU A 116 -3.57 -16.32 -0.63
N ARG A 117 -3.66 -16.61 -1.93
CA ARG A 117 -2.94 -17.71 -2.58
C ARG A 117 -2.13 -17.17 -3.73
N ALA A 118 -0.89 -17.64 -3.87
CA ALA A 118 -0.03 -17.28 -4.98
C ALA A 118 0.78 -18.50 -5.42
N PHE A 119 0.85 -18.74 -6.73
CA PHE A 119 1.72 -19.75 -7.30
C PHE A 119 2.80 -19.06 -8.14
N ILE A 120 4.05 -19.15 -7.69
CA ILE A 120 5.19 -18.44 -8.26
C ILE A 120 6.07 -19.45 -8.98
N LEU A 121 6.07 -19.38 -10.32
CA LEU A 121 6.81 -20.30 -11.17
C LEU A 121 8.27 -19.88 -11.34
N SER A 122 8.49 -18.80 -12.10
CA SER A 122 9.82 -18.34 -12.48
C SER A 122 9.81 -16.86 -12.85
N GLY A 123 11.00 -16.27 -12.90
CA GLY A 123 11.22 -14.93 -13.42
C GLY A 123 12.43 -14.92 -14.34
N THR A 124 12.31 -14.19 -15.44
CA THR A 124 13.32 -14.06 -16.50
C THR A 124 13.83 -12.64 -16.55
N GLU A 125 15.00 -12.43 -17.17
CA GLU A 125 15.61 -11.10 -17.34
C GLU A 125 15.87 -10.37 -16.01
N ILE A 126 16.02 -11.12 -14.92
CA ILE A 126 16.26 -10.55 -13.61
C ILE A 126 17.69 -9.98 -13.52
N PRO A 127 17.86 -8.73 -13.07
CA PRO A 127 19.20 -8.14 -12.93
C PRO A 127 20.15 -8.98 -12.08
N ALA A 128 21.38 -9.14 -12.57
CA ALA A 128 22.43 -9.90 -11.91
C ALA A 128 23.19 -9.00 -10.92
N PHE A 129 22.96 -9.20 -9.63
CA PHE A 129 23.73 -8.53 -8.57
C PHE A 129 24.79 -9.49 -8.04
N SER A 130 26.07 -9.13 -8.11
CA SER A 130 27.16 -9.96 -7.56
C SER A 130 26.96 -10.23 -6.07
N SER A 131 27.13 -11.49 -5.64
CA SER A 131 26.99 -11.87 -4.23
C SER A 131 28.26 -11.55 -3.44
N LYS A 132 28.12 -10.80 -2.33
CA LYS A 132 29.23 -10.55 -1.40
C LYS A 132 29.66 -11.80 -0.60
N MET A 133 28.78 -12.79 -0.48
CA MET A 133 29.03 -14.02 0.30
C MET A 133 29.39 -15.23 -0.57
N ARG A 134 29.09 -15.18 -1.87
CA ARG A 134 29.30 -16.29 -2.80
C ARG A 134 30.10 -15.81 -4.00
N PHE A 135 31.42 -15.96 -3.91
CA PHE A 135 32.34 -15.48 -4.93
C PHE A 135 32.01 -16.09 -6.31
N GLY A 136 31.96 -15.24 -7.34
CA GLY A 136 31.63 -15.65 -8.71
C GLY A 136 30.15 -15.99 -8.96
N GLN A 137 29.26 -15.81 -7.97
CA GLN A 137 27.83 -16.08 -8.11
C GLN A 137 26.98 -14.82 -7.96
N ASN A 138 25.81 -14.83 -8.59
CA ASN A 138 24.80 -13.80 -8.37
C ASN A 138 24.15 -13.95 -7.00
N SER A 139 23.56 -12.87 -6.50
CA SER A 139 22.76 -12.85 -5.28
C SER A 139 21.46 -13.61 -5.49
N ARG A 140 21.02 -14.36 -4.48
CA ARG A 140 19.72 -15.06 -4.50
C ARG A 140 18.58 -14.07 -4.41
N MET A 141 17.51 -14.38 -5.14
CA MET A 141 16.29 -13.58 -5.24
C MET A 141 15.10 -14.30 -4.60
N SER A 142 14.15 -13.54 -4.09
CA SER A 142 12.84 -14.03 -3.66
C SER A 142 11.73 -13.16 -4.25
N VAL A 143 10.51 -13.69 -4.23
CA VAL A 143 9.29 -12.93 -4.54
C VAL A 143 8.53 -12.71 -3.25
N ARG A 144 8.02 -11.48 -3.09
CA ARG A 144 7.17 -11.07 -1.99
C ARG A 144 5.79 -10.72 -2.52
N VAL A 145 4.75 -11.37 -2.00
CA VAL A 145 3.35 -11.07 -2.34
C VAL A 145 2.68 -10.47 -1.12
N CYS A 146 2.10 -9.29 -1.26
CA CYS A 146 1.47 -8.56 -0.16
C CYS A 146 -0.01 -8.27 -0.46
N CYS A 147 -0.87 -8.33 0.55
CA CYS A 147 -2.20 -7.75 0.53
C CYS A 147 -2.45 -7.08 1.88
N GLY A 148 -2.51 -5.76 1.88
CA GLY A 148 -2.54 -4.97 3.12
C GLY A 148 -1.29 -5.20 3.97
N SER A 149 -1.47 -5.63 5.21
CA SER A 149 -0.38 -5.98 6.14
C SER A 149 0.13 -7.42 5.98
N THR A 150 -0.59 -8.28 5.27
CA THR A 150 -0.20 -9.68 5.11
C THR A 150 0.81 -9.82 3.99
N THR A 151 1.86 -10.59 4.24
CA THR A 151 2.96 -10.80 3.31
C THR A 151 3.31 -12.27 3.24
N LEU A 152 3.43 -12.79 2.02
CA LEU A 152 3.93 -14.11 1.70
C LEU A 152 5.27 -13.97 0.98
N TRP A 153 6.16 -14.92 1.24
CA TRP A 153 7.51 -14.93 0.70
C TRP A 153 7.81 -16.28 0.09
N THR A 154 8.40 -16.28 -1.09
CA THR A 154 9.04 -17.48 -1.61
C THR A 154 10.37 -17.73 -0.89
N ALA A 155 10.86 -18.96 -1.00
CA ALA A 155 12.27 -19.26 -0.80
C ALA A 155 13.16 -18.37 -1.69
N ARG A 156 14.40 -18.19 -1.24
CA ARG A 156 15.43 -17.53 -2.04
C ARG A 156 16.01 -18.52 -3.03
N VAL A 157 16.11 -18.15 -4.30
CA VAL A 157 16.64 -19.01 -5.37
C VAL A 157 17.76 -18.32 -6.13
N ASP A 158 18.60 -19.10 -6.79
CA ASP A 158 19.74 -18.56 -7.53
C ASP A 158 19.29 -17.86 -8.81
N ASN A 159 19.90 -16.70 -9.07
CA ASN A 159 19.79 -16.03 -10.35
C ASN A 159 20.86 -16.60 -11.31
N VAL A 160 20.45 -17.49 -12.20
CA VAL A 160 21.31 -18.10 -13.22
C VAL A 160 21.10 -17.36 -14.54
N LYS A 161 21.99 -16.40 -14.84
CA LYS A 161 21.95 -15.60 -16.09
C LYS A 161 20.60 -14.90 -16.35
N GLY A 162 19.99 -14.37 -15.29
CA GLY A 162 18.69 -13.68 -15.35
C GLY A 162 17.48 -14.56 -15.11
N LEU A 163 17.65 -15.89 -14.96
CA LEU A 163 16.58 -16.82 -14.66
C LEU A 163 16.58 -17.19 -13.17
N CYS A 164 15.42 -17.06 -12.53
CA CYS A 164 15.11 -17.59 -11.20
C CYS A 164 13.91 -18.53 -11.31
N GLN A 165 14.01 -19.73 -10.73
CA GLN A 165 12.91 -20.71 -10.70
C GLN A 165 12.53 -20.97 -9.24
N TRP A 166 11.28 -20.65 -8.88
CA TRP A 166 10.74 -20.84 -7.53
C TRP A 166 9.86 -22.08 -7.45
N ASN A 167 8.94 -22.26 -8.40
CA ASN A 167 7.95 -23.34 -8.43
C ASN A 167 7.26 -23.55 -7.07
N GLU A 168 6.82 -22.45 -6.45
CA GLU A 168 6.35 -22.44 -5.07
C GLU A 168 4.91 -21.99 -4.97
N TYR A 169 4.11 -22.74 -4.20
CA TYR A 169 2.76 -22.36 -3.81
C TYR A 169 2.78 -21.74 -2.42
N LEU A 170 2.30 -20.51 -2.31
CA LEU A 170 2.17 -19.76 -1.08
C LEU A 170 0.70 -19.61 -0.72
N GLU A 171 0.39 -19.79 0.56
CA GLU A 171 -0.94 -19.61 1.11
C GLU A 171 -0.83 -18.86 2.44
N SER A 172 -1.64 -17.82 2.61
CA SER A 172 -1.77 -17.14 3.90
C SER A 172 -2.69 -17.92 4.84
N ALA A 173 -2.53 -17.69 6.14
CA ALA A 173 -3.61 -17.95 7.08
C ALA A 173 -4.85 -17.08 6.76
N ASN A 174 -5.89 -17.19 7.59
CA ASN A 174 -7.09 -16.39 7.46
C ASN A 174 -6.78 -14.88 7.45
N LEU A 175 -7.14 -14.23 6.37
CA LEU A 175 -6.98 -12.80 6.13
C LEU A 175 -8.33 -12.12 6.36
N LEU A 176 -8.42 -11.30 7.42
CA LEU A 176 -9.64 -10.55 7.71
C LEU A 176 -9.67 -9.25 6.89
N LEU A 177 -10.48 -9.22 5.84
CA LEU A 177 -10.68 -8.05 4.97
C LEU A 177 -12.10 -7.51 5.06
N PRO A 178 -12.37 -6.27 4.61
CA PRO A 178 -13.74 -5.79 4.46
C PRO A 178 -14.55 -6.74 3.58
N SER A 179 -15.82 -6.96 3.94
CA SER A 179 -16.73 -7.78 3.12
C SER A 179 -16.96 -7.15 1.73
N ASP A 180 -16.90 -5.83 1.65
CA ASP A 180 -16.87 -5.09 0.39
C ASP A 180 -15.43 -5.05 -0.14
N LEU A 181 -15.19 -5.82 -1.21
CA LEU A 181 -13.88 -5.92 -1.85
C LEU A 181 -13.38 -4.62 -2.47
N SER A 182 -14.23 -3.63 -2.71
CA SER A 182 -13.76 -2.31 -3.18
C SER A 182 -12.92 -1.57 -2.12
N GLN A 183 -13.07 -1.96 -0.85
CA GLN A 183 -12.30 -1.46 0.28
C GLN A 183 -11.08 -2.34 0.60
N ALA A 184 -10.95 -3.51 -0.05
CA ALA A 184 -9.81 -4.39 0.16
C ALA A 184 -8.53 -3.75 -0.40
N PRO A 185 -7.37 -3.91 0.27
CA PRO A 185 -6.10 -3.49 -0.28
C PRO A 185 -5.77 -4.26 -1.55
N ASP A 186 -5.11 -3.59 -2.49
CA ASP A 186 -4.61 -4.22 -3.70
C ASP A 186 -3.52 -5.25 -3.37
N VAL A 187 -3.33 -6.22 -4.26
CA VAL A 187 -2.27 -7.22 -4.15
C VAL A 187 -1.01 -6.65 -4.78
N PHE A 188 0.10 -6.69 -4.07
CA PHE A 188 1.39 -6.25 -4.59
C PHE A 188 2.34 -7.42 -4.73
N VAL A 189 3.08 -7.45 -5.82
CA VAL A 189 4.13 -8.45 -6.06
C VAL A 189 5.45 -7.71 -6.24
N TYR A 190 6.44 -8.12 -5.45
CA TYR A 190 7.77 -7.54 -5.50
C TYR A 190 8.81 -8.60 -5.79
N LEU A 191 9.74 -8.27 -6.68
CA LEU A 191 11.00 -8.99 -6.76
C LEU A 191 11.94 -8.43 -5.71
N VAL A 192 12.58 -9.30 -4.94
CA VAL A 192 13.36 -8.91 -3.77
C VAL A 192 14.79 -9.41 -3.86
N HIS A 193 15.71 -8.50 -3.57
CA HIS A 193 17.11 -8.77 -3.29
C HIS A 193 17.37 -8.79 -1.78
N GLY A 194 18.27 -9.66 -1.34
CA GLY A 194 18.68 -9.75 0.06
C GLY A 194 17.95 -10.83 0.85
N ALA A 195 18.12 -10.82 2.17
CA ALA A 195 17.46 -11.78 3.05
C ALA A 195 15.98 -11.41 3.22
N VAL A 196 15.12 -12.42 3.32
CA VAL A 196 13.70 -12.23 3.64
C VAL A 196 13.59 -11.53 5.00
N GLY A 197 12.72 -10.52 5.07
CA GLY A 197 12.48 -9.76 6.30
C GLY A 197 12.82 -8.27 6.17
N PRO A 198 13.12 -7.57 7.29
CA PRO A 198 13.25 -6.11 7.33
C PRO A 198 14.44 -5.54 6.53
N VAL A 199 15.42 -6.38 6.20
CA VAL A 199 16.62 -6.01 5.43
C VAL A 199 16.48 -6.32 3.93
N ALA A 200 15.32 -6.82 3.51
CA ALA A 200 15.00 -7.07 2.12
C ALA A 200 14.84 -5.77 1.33
N SER A 201 15.43 -5.73 0.14
CA SER A 201 15.24 -4.61 -0.79
C SER A 201 14.41 -5.03 -2.00
N ASN A 202 13.30 -4.34 -2.22
CA ASN A 202 12.48 -4.55 -3.40
C ASN A 202 13.19 -3.92 -4.61
N ILE A 203 13.22 -4.63 -5.73
CA ILE A 203 13.91 -4.19 -6.96
C ILE A 203 12.96 -4.09 -8.16
N CYS A 204 11.85 -4.84 -8.16
CA CYS A 204 10.78 -4.69 -9.12
C CYS A 204 9.44 -4.67 -8.38
N TYR A 205 8.47 -3.96 -8.93
CA TYR A 205 7.21 -3.67 -8.28
C TYR A 205 6.06 -3.90 -9.25
N ALA A 206 5.06 -4.65 -8.82
CA ALA A 206 3.80 -4.86 -9.52
C ALA A 206 2.64 -4.76 -8.54
N ARG A 207 1.49 -4.33 -9.05
CA ARG A 207 0.22 -4.16 -8.35
C ARG A 207 -0.87 -4.78 -9.22
#